data_AF-A0A8H6N5C5-F1
#
_entry.id   AF-A0A8H6N5C5-F1
#
_cell.length_a   1.000
_cell.length_b   1.000
_cell.length_c   1.000
_cell.angle_alpha   90.00
_cell.angle_beta   90.00
_cell.angle_gamma   90.00
#
_symmetry.space_group_name_H-M   'P 1'
#
loop_
_entity.id
_entity.type
_entity.pdbx_description
1 polymer ?
#
loop_
_entity_poly.entity_id
_entity_poly.type
_entity_poly.pdbx_seq_one_letter_code
_entity_poly.pdbx_strand_id
1 'polypeptide(L)'
;MRQDMEDAQREASRGFTPFIISWMIAGYEECLQIGGKNSVSRMQYAIESHVRRNRASMFDSAASAMKAVIDRAEDDVHQLQNETIRSINELMKNDYTLALASREDSVRRVEEGFKNRVAVVLKKAERLLN
;
A
#
# COMPACT_ATOMS: atom_id res chain seq x y z
N MET A 1 -3.17 -6.77 -3.08
CA MET A 1 -3.64 -5.40 -3.43
C MET A 1 -5.16 -5.28 -3.50
N ARG A 2 -5.85 -5.89 -4.48
CA ARG A 2 -7.33 -5.81 -4.53
C ARG A 2 -7.98 -6.43 -3.28
N GLN A 3 -7.48 -7.60 -2.87
CA GLN A 3 -7.93 -8.29 -1.66
C GLN A 3 -7.70 -7.47 -0.38
N ASP A 4 -6.54 -6.82 -0.27
CA ASP A 4 -6.20 -5.98 0.91
C ASP A 4 -7.15 -4.78 1.03
N MET A 5 -7.52 -4.16 -0.09
CA MET A 5 -8.50 -3.07 -0.12
C MET A 5 -9.92 -3.55 0.23
N GLU A 6 -10.32 -4.72 -0.28
CA GLU A 6 -11.62 -5.33 0.06
C GLU A 6 -11.71 -5.70 1.55
N ASP A 7 -10.61 -6.19 2.13
CA ASP A 7 -10.53 -6.50 3.55
C ASP A 7 -10.57 -5.23 4.41
N ALA A 8 -9.90 -4.16 4.00
CA ALA A 8 -9.98 -2.85 4.66
C ALA A 8 -11.39 -2.25 4.62
N GLN A 9 -12.08 -2.35 3.48
CA GLN A 9 -13.49 -1.92 3.36
C GLN A 9 -14.42 -2.75 4.25
N ARG A 10 -14.20 -4.06 4.34
CA ARG A 10 -14.97 -4.94 5.22
C ARG A 10 -14.74 -4.57 6.68
N GLU A 11 -13.50 -4.27 7.06
CA GLU A 11 -13.17 -3.85 8.42
C GLU A 11 -13.76 -2.48 8.77
N ALA A 12 -13.65 -1.50 7.88
CA ALA A 12 -14.32 -0.21 8.05
C ALA A 12 -15.83 -0.38 8.25
N SER A 13 -16.47 -1.23 7.45
CA SER A 13 -17.91 -1.52 7.57
C SER A 13 -18.28 -2.18 8.91
N ARG A 14 -17.40 -3.05 9.44
CA ARG A 14 -17.57 -3.67 10.77
C ARG A 14 -17.42 -2.67 11.91
N GLY A 15 -16.58 -1.64 11.73
CA GLY A 15 -16.33 -0.60 12.74
C GLY A 15 -17.49 0.37 12.96
N PHE A 16 -18.43 0.50 12.03
CA PHE A 16 -19.52 1.46 12.12
C PHE A 16 -20.44 1.24 13.33
N THR A 17 -21.00 0.04 13.46
CA THR A 17 -21.97 -0.27 14.54
C THR A 17 -21.35 -0.17 15.94
N PRO A 18 -20.16 -0.72 16.23
CA PRO A 18 -19.46 -0.51 17.50
C PRO A 18 -19.26 0.97 17.85
N PHE A 19 -19.00 1.80 16.85
CA PHE A 19 -18.84 3.25 17.03
C PHE A 19 -20.15 3.93 17.43
N ILE A 20 -21.27 3.54 16.81
CA ILE A 20 -22.60 4.03 17.23
C ILE A 20 -22.92 3.55 18.65
N ILE A 21 -22.59 2.31 18.99
CA ILE A 21 -22.81 1.76 20.34
C ILE A 21 -22.07 2.58 21.38
N SER A 22 -20.80 2.95 21.16
CA SER A 22 -20.03 3.73 22.14
C SER A 22 -20.65 5.11 22.40
N TRP A 23 -21.19 5.77 21.38
CA TRP A 23 -21.93 7.03 21.52
C TRP A 23 -23.25 6.89 22.27
N MET A 24 -23.88 5.73 22.18
CA MET A 24 -25.16 5.46 22.84
C MET A 24 -25.03 5.15 24.33
N ILE A 25 -23.83 4.79 24.82
CA ILE A 25 -23.58 4.43 26.23
C ILE A 25 -24.10 5.51 27.17
N ALA A 26 -23.75 6.78 26.96
CA ALA A 26 -24.17 7.88 27.82
C ALA A 26 -25.70 8.03 27.90
N GLY A 27 -26.42 7.81 26.78
CA GLY A 27 -27.88 7.83 26.78
C GLY A 27 -28.49 6.68 27.57
N TYR A 28 -27.88 5.49 27.52
CA TYR A 28 -28.31 4.36 28.35
C TYR A 28 -27.96 4.55 29.83
N GLU A 29 -26.82 5.16 30.15
CA GLU A 29 -26.45 5.52 31.52
C GLU A 29 -27.46 6.49 32.15
N GLU A 30 -27.96 7.46 31.38
CA GLU A 30 -29.05 8.35 31.83
C GLU A 30 -30.31 7.55 32.17
N CYS A 31 -30.67 6.55 31.35
CA CYS A 31 -31.80 5.67 31.63
C CYS A 31 -31.65 4.87 32.93
N LEU A 32 -30.44 4.44 33.27
CA LEU A 32 -30.18 3.70 34.52
C LEU A 32 -30.50 4.52 35.77
N GLN A 33 -30.47 5.85 35.68
CA GLN A 33 -30.80 6.76 36.78
C GLN A 33 -32.31 7.04 36.90
N ILE A 34 -33.13 6.60 35.93
CA ILE A 34 -34.57 6.88 35.90
C ILE A 34 -35.34 5.79 36.65
N GLY A 35 -35.94 6.15 37.78
CA GLY A 35 -36.84 5.30 38.55
C GLY A 35 -38.22 5.91 38.79
N GLY A 36 -39.14 5.08 39.30
CA GLY A 36 -40.45 5.51 39.79
C GLY A 36 -41.56 5.57 38.73
N LYS A 37 -42.62 6.33 39.03
CA LYS A 37 -43.81 6.42 38.17
C LYS A 37 -43.44 7.00 36.80
N ASN A 38 -44.00 6.43 35.73
CA ASN A 38 -43.75 6.81 34.34
C ASN A 38 -42.27 6.66 33.91
N SER A 39 -41.49 5.79 34.56
CA SER A 39 -40.07 5.55 34.23
C SER A 39 -39.87 5.20 32.76
N VAL A 40 -40.72 4.33 32.20
CA VAL A 40 -40.64 3.89 30.79
C VAL A 40 -40.72 5.07 29.83
N SER A 41 -41.71 5.94 29.95
CA SER A 41 -41.86 7.10 29.06
C SER A 41 -40.71 8.10 29.23
N ARG A 42 -40.20 8.25 30.47
CA ARG A 42 -39.04 9.11 30.75
C ARG A 42 -37.75 8.55 30.15
N MET A 43 -37.53 7.24 30.22
CA MET A 43 -36.40 6.56 29.59
C MET A 43 -36.46 6.70 28.06
N GLN A 44 -37.63 6.51 27.46
CA GLN A 44 -37.82 6.72 26.02
C GLN A 44 -37.46 8.15 25.62
N TYR A 45 -37.97 9.14 26.36
CA TYR A 45 -37.65 10.54 26.12
C TYR A 45 -36.15 10.84 26.26
N ALA A 46 -35.48 10.27 27.27
CA ALA A 46 -34.04 10.44 27.47
C ALA A 46 -33.24 9.92 26.28
N ILE A 47 -33.52 8.70 25.81
CA ILE A 47 -32.86 8.11 24.62
C ILE A 47 -33.15 8.92 23.36
N GLU A 48 -34.41 9.28 23.12
CA GLU A 48 -34.80 10.08 21.94
C GLU A 48 -34.12 11.45 21.94
N SER A 49 -34.05 12.09 23.10
CA SER A 49 -33.37 13.37 23.29
C SER A 49 -31.86 13.24 23.04
N HIS A 50 -31.23 12.21 23.61
CA HIS A 50 -29.81 11.91 23.39
C HIS A 50 -29.49 11.69 21.91
N VAL A 51 -30.26 10.82 21.25
CA VAL A 51 -30.10 10.57 19.81
C VAL A 51 -30.33 11.83 19.01
N ARG A 52 -31.41 12.59 19.28
CA ARG A 52 -31.71 13.83 18.51
C ARG A 52 -30.58 14.85 18.60
N ARG A 53 -29.95 15.01 19.77
CA ARG A 53 -28.85 15.95 19.99
C ARG A 53 -27.55 15.48 19.34
N ASN A 54 -27.27 14.18 19.38
CA ASN A 54 -25.97 13.64 18.99
C ASN A 54 -25.95 12.99 17.61
N ARG A 55 -27.11 12.76 16.96
CA ARG A 55 -27.24 12.02 15.70
C ARG A 55 -26.22 12.46 14.65
N ALA A 56 -26.19 13.75 14.33
CA ALA A 56 -25.32 14.26 13.28
C ALA A 56 -23.85 13.98 13.59
N SER A 57 -23.38 14.39 14.77
CA SER A 57 -21.99 14.19 15.21
C SER A 57 -21.61 12.71 15.34
N MET A 58 -22.52 11.87 15.82
CA MET A 58 -22.32 10.42 15.95
C MET A 58 -22.12 9.76 14.59
N PHE A 59 -22.99 10.05 13.61
CA PHE A 59 -22.86 9.50 12.26
C PHE A 59 -21.66 10.06 11.50
N ASP A 60 -21.39 11.35 11.63
CA ASP A 60 -20.26 12.01 10.96
C ASP A 60 -18.91 11.51 11.51
N SER A 61 -18.82 11.35 12.83
CA SER A 61 -17.64 10.76 13.48
C SER A 61 -17.45 9.29 13.09
N ALA A 62 -18.52 8.51 13.02
CA ALA A 62 -18.45 7.12 12.57
C ALA A 62 -17.99 7.02 11.10
N ALA A 63 -18.54 7.85 10.21
CA ALA A 63 -18.15 7.91 8.81
C ALA A 63 -16.69 8.36 8.65
N SER A 64 -16.26 9.35 9.44
CA SER A 64 -14.87 9.82 9.45
C SER A 64 -13.90 8.73 9.90
N ALA A 65 -14.27 7.95 10.92
CA ALA A 65 -13.46 6.82 11.36
C ALA A 65 -13.34 5.73 10.29
N MET A 66 -14.44 5.40 9.60
CA MET A 66 -14.42 4.47 8.46
C MET A 66 -13.54 4.96 7.33
N LYS A 67 -13.67 6.25 6.97
CA LYS A 67 -12.86 6.87 5.94
C LYS A 67 -11.37 6.79 6.28
N ALA A 68 -11.00 7.11 7.52
CA ALA A 68 -9.61 7.02 7.96
C ALA A 68 -9.01 5.60 7.90
N VAL A 69 -9.84 4.55 7.97
CA VAL A 69 -9.38 3.17 7.76
C VAL A 69 -9.09 2.90 6.29
N ILE A 70 -9.99 3.36 5.40
CA ILE A 70 -9.84 3.19 3.94
C ILE A 70 -8.66 4.01 3.41
N ASP A 71 -8.55 5.28 3.82
CA ASP A 71 -7.47 6.17 3.40
C ASP A 71 -6.09 5.58 3.78
N ARG A 72 -5.97 4.98 4.97
CA ARG A 72 -4.74 4.28 5.40
C ARG A 72 -4.43 3.06 4.52
N ALA A 73 -5.43 2.26 4.18
CA ALA A 73 -5.23 1.11 3.31
C ALA A 73 -4.82 1.52 1.89
N GLU A 74 -5.32 2.66 1.40
CA GLU A 74 -4.89 3.25 0.12
C GLU A 74 -3.43 3.69 0.16
N ASP A 75 -3.01 4.37 1.23
CA ASP A 75 -1.62 4.77 1.43
C ASP A 75 -0.66 3.56 1.47
N ASP A 76 -1.02 2.53 2.24
CA ASP A 76 -0.23 1.29 2.35
C ASP A 76 -0.07 0.60 0.98
N VAL A 77 -1.15 0.57 0.20
CA VAL A 77 -1.16 0.02 -1.15
C VAL A 77 -0.25 0.83 -2.08
N HIS A 78 -0.29 2.16 -2.02
CA HIS A 78 0.57 3.02 -2.82
C HIS A 78 2.05 2.88 -2.45
N GLN A 79 2.37 2.75 -1.17
CA GLN A 79 3.74 2.50 -0.72
C GLN A 79 4.27 1.18 -1.27
N LEU A 80 3.49 0.10 -1.15
CA LEU A 80 3.87 -1.21 -1.68
C LEU A 80 4.10 -1.18 -3.21
N GLN A 81 3.25 -0.47 -3.96
CA GLN A 81 3.44 -0.29 -5.40
C GLN A 81 4.75 0.43 -5.70
N ASN A 82 5.05 1.52 -4.99
CA ASN A 82 6.27 2.29 -5.19
C ASN A 82 7.53 1.47 -4.87
N GLU A 83 7.50 0.67 -3.82
CA GLU A 83 8.60 -0.25 -3.47
C GLU A 83 8.79 -1.32 -4.55
N THR A 84 7.69 -1.89 -5.05
CA THR A 84 7.73 -2.87 -6.15
C THR A 84 8.34 -2.26 -7.41
N ILE A 85 7.92 -1.05 -7.79
CA ILE A 85 8.46 -0.33 -8.96
C ILE A 85 9.95 -0.03 -8.79
N ARG A 86 10.39 0.37 -7.58
CA ARG A 86 11.81 0.60 -7.30
C ARG A 86 12.62 -0.69 -7.47
N SER A 87 12.15 -1.79 -6.89
CA SER A 87 12.80 -3.10 -6.99
C SER A 87 12.93 -3.56 -8.45
N ILE A 88 11.87 -3.42 -9.25
CA ILE A 88 11.91 -3.74 -10.69
C ILE A 88 12.93 -2.87 -11.42
N ASN A 89 12.97 -1.56 -11.14
CA ASN A 89 13.93 -0.65 -11.78
C ASN A 89 15.38 -0.99 -11.43
N GLU A 90 15.65 -1.35 -10.18
CA GLU A 90 16.99 -1.77 -9.75
C GLU A 90 17.41 -3.07 -10.44
N LEU A 91 16.51 -4.06 -10.48
CA LEU A 91 16.75 -5.31 -11.20
C LEU A 91 17.03 -5.05 -12.69
N MET A 92 16.20 -4.25 -13.35
CA MET A 92 16.39 -3.87 -14.76
C MET A 92 17.73 -3.18 -15.01
N LYS A 93 18.15 -2.26 -14.14
CA LYS A 93 19.44 -1.58 -14.26
C LYS A 93 20.60 -2.57 -14.13
N ASN A 94 20.50 -3.49 -13.17
CA ASN A 94 21.52 -4.51 -12.96
C ASN A 94 21.61 -5.45 -14.17
N ASP A 95 20.49 -5.98 -14.64
CA ASP A 95 20.43 -6.88 -15.79
C ASP A 95 20.95 -6.19 -17.07
N TYR A 96 20.56 -4.92 -17.28
CA TYR A 96 21.05 -4.13 -18.41
C TYR A 96 22.57 -3.90 -18.34
N THR A 97 23.10 -3.60 -17.16
CA THR A 97 24.55 -3.40 -16.95
C THR A 97 25.33 -4.69 -17.17
N LEU A 98 24.81 -5.83 -16.68
CA LEU A 98 25.41 -7.14 -16.91
C LEU A 98 25.40 -7.52 -18.39
N ALA A 99 24.29 -7.27 -19.10
CA ALA A 99 24.18 -7.51 -20.54
C ALA A 99 25.18 -6.65 -21.33
N LEU A 100 25.37 -5.38 -20.95
CA LEU A 100 26.36 -4.48 -21.55
C LEU A 100 27.79 -5.00 -21.32
N ALA A 101 28.15 -5.35 -20.08
CA ALA A 101 29.47 -5.88 -19.76
C ALA A 101 29.78 -7.16 -20.53
N SER A 102 28.83 -8.10 -20.58
CA SER A 102 28.96 -9.34 -21.36
C SER A 102 29.18 -9.08 -22.86
N ARG A 103 28.49 -8.08 -23.41
CA ARG A 103 28.67 -7.66 -24.80
C ARG A 103 30.06 -7.07 -25.04
N GLU A 104 30.54 -6.20 -24.15
CA GLU A 104 31.89 -5.62 -24.25
C GLU A 104 32.97 -6.70 -24.18
N ASP A 105 32.86 -7.66 -23.26
CA ASP A 105 33.79 -8.78 -23.13
C ASP A 105 33.76 -9.71 -24.35
N SER A 106 32.61 -9.88 -24.98
CA SER A 106 32.50 -10.60 -26.26
C SER A 106 33.24 -9.87 -27.37
N VAL A 107 33.04 -8.55 -27.51
CA VAL A 107 33.72 -7.72 -28.51
C VAL A 107 35.24 -7.74 -28.31
N ARG A 108 35.73 -7.56 -27.07
CA ARG A 108 37.17 -7.62 -26.76
C ARG A 108 37.80 -8.95 -27.18
N ARG A 109 37.15 -10.08 -26.89
CA ARG A 109 37.63 -11.41 -27.31
C ARG A 109 37.72 -11.57 -28.82
N VAL A 110 36.76 -11.02 -29.56
CA VAL A 110 36.79 -11.02 -31.04
C VAL A 110 37.94 -10.17 -31.57
N GLU A 111 38.16 -8.99 -31.01
CA GLU A 111 39.27 -8.11 -31.39
C GLU A 111 40.64 -8.73 -31.12
N GLU A 112 40.84 -9.36 -29.96
CA GLU A 112 42.08 -10.09 -29.63
C GLU A 112 42.34 -11.23 -30.62
N GLY A 113 41.32 -12.02 -30.95
CA GLY A 113 41.40 -13.05 -31.97
C GLY A 113 41.77 -12.50 -33.35
N PHE A 114 41.24 -11.33 -33.73
CA PHE A 114 41.61 -10.64 -34.96
C PHE A 114 43.06 -10.13 -34.95
N LYS A 115 43.48 -9.43 -33.88
CA LYS A 115 44.86 -8.94 -33.70
C LYS A 115 45.88 -10.07 -33.80
N ASN A 116 45.59 -11.21 -33.17
CA ASN A 116 46.45 -12.40 -33.23
C ASN A 116 46.59 -12.94 -34.66
N ARG A 117 45.50 -13.03 -35.42
CA ARG A 117 45.55 -13.45 -36.83
C ARG A 117 46.37 -12.48 -37.69
N VAL A 118 46.16 -11.18 -37.54
CA VAL A 118 46.92 -10.15 -38.27
C VAL A 118 48.41 -10.24 -37.93
N ALA A 119 48.77 -10.40 -36.65
CA ALA A 119 50.16 -10.53 -36.22
C ALA A 119 50.86 -11.76 -36.83
N VAL A 120 50.15 -12.88 -36.97
CA VAL A 120 50.68 -14.08 -37.66
C VAL A 120 50.94 -13.79 -39.13
N VAL A 121 50.01 -13.12 -39.82
CA VAL A 121 50.16 -12.76 -41.24
C VAL A 121 51.34 -11.80 -41.42
N LEU A 122 51.46 -10.77 -40.58
CA LEU A 122 52.55 -9.79 -40.64
C LEU A 122 53.91 -10.45 -40.42
N LYS A 123 54.06 -11.30 -39.40
CA LYS A 123 55.29 -12.08 -39.18
C LYS A 123 55.67 -12.96 -40.37
N LYS A 124 54.67 -13.53 -41.05
CA LYS A 124 54.90 -14.35 -42.24
C LYS A 124 55.34 -13.48 -43.43
N ALA A 125 54.77 -12.29 -43.59
CA ALA A 125 55.17 -11.34 -44.62
C ALA A 125 56.59 -10.79 -44.40
N GLU A 126 56.97 -10.46 -43.15
CA GLU A 126 58.34 -10.04 -42.81
C GLU A 126 59.39 -11.10 -43.14
N ARG A 127 59.06 -12.39 -42.95
CA ARG A 127 59.94 -13.50 -43.33
C ARG A 127 60.10 -13.71 -44.83
N LEU A 128 59.22 -13.13 -45.65
CA LEU A 128 59.28 -13.22 -47.11
C LEU A 128 59.98 -12.01 -47.74
N LEU A 129 60.20 -10.94 -46.95
CA LEU A 129 60.86 -9.70 -47.38
C LEU A 129 62.34 -9.61 -46.96
N ASN A 130 62.80 -10.53 -46.09
CA ASN A 130 64.21 -10.77 -45.76
C ASN A 130 64.70 -12.05 -46.44
#